data_AF-A0A7W2EMG1-F1
#
_entry.id   AF-A0A7W2EMG1-F1
#
_cell.length_a   1.000
_cell.length_b   1.000
_cell.length_c   1.000
_cell.angle_alpha   90.00
_cell.angle_beta   90.00
_cell.angle_gamma   90.00
#
_symmetry.space_group_name_H-M   'P 1'
#
loop_
_entity.id
_entity.type
_entity.pdbx_description
1 polymer ?
#
loop_
_entity_poly.entity_id
_entity_poly.type
_entity_poly.pdbx_seq_one_letter_code
_entity_poly.pdbx_strand_id
1 'polypeptide(L)'
;MTVVKSFGKRHKNVLRAYDMLNCSHDFMRLNFQPHEYVDGRGNIQRMVKMTKDGFVMLVMGFTGEAAMAFKEAYIAAFNAMAAYIALDQQTLLLRMHAQHAGRKHGGHRDRPAVPPDGGQKGRQRTSFG
;
A
#
# COMPACT_ATOMS: atom_id res chain seq x y z
N MET A 1 15.94 -19.25 -0.37
CA MET A 1 16.61 -18.88 -1.63
C MET A 1 17.95 -18.20 -1.30
N THR A 2 19.06 -18.48 -1.98
CA THR A 2 20.34 -17.80 -1.75
C THR A 2 20.75 -16.98 -2.98
N VAL A 3 21.30 -15.79 -2.78
CA VAL A 3 21.72 -14.87 -3.87
C VAL A 3 22.64 -15.55 -4.89
N VAL A 4 23.50 -16.43 -4.41
CA VAL A 4 24.40 -17.27 -5.21
C VAL A 4 23.63 -18.08 -6.27
N LYS A 5 22.52 -18.71 -5.88
CA LYS A 5 21.71 -19.55 -6.77
C LYS A 5 20.93 -18.71 -7.78
N SER A 6 20.42 -17.55 -7.36
CA SER A 6 19.56 -16.70 -8.21
C SER A 6 20.34 -15.96 -9.30
N PHE A 7 21.63 -15.67 -9.10
CA PHE A 7 22.44 -14.87 -10.05
C PHE A 7 23.65 -15.62 -10.61
N GLY A 8 23.80 -16.91 -10.31
CA GLY A 8 24.96 -17.72 -10.74
C GLY A 8 26.31 -17.20 -10.24
N LYS A 9 26.32 -16.32 -9.22
CA LYS A 9 27.55 -15.69 -8.70
C LYS A 9 28.15 -16.55 -7.60
N ARG A 10 29.47 -16.75 -7.62
CA ARG A 10 30.19 -17.45 -6.53
C ARG A 10 30.00 -16.72 -5.20
N HIS A 11 29.88 -17.47 -4.10
CA HIS A 11 29.73 -16.94 -2.73
C HIS A 11 30.74 -15.83 -2.41
N LYS A 12 32.02 -16.04 -2.74
CA LYS A 12 33.08 -15.04 -2.54
C LYS A 12 32.83 -13.70 -3.27
N ASN A 13 32.19 -13.73 -4.45
CA ASN A 13 31.88 -12.51 -5.21
C ASN A 13 30.71 -11.76 -4.59
N VAL A 14 29.74 -12.48 -4.02
CA VAL A 14 28.61 -11.91 -3.28
C VAL A 14 29.10 -11.23 -2.00
N LEU A 15 30.01 -11.89 -1.26
CA LEU A 15 30.66 -11.30 -0.08
C LEU A 15 31.47 -10.04 -0.42
N ARG A 16 32.24 -10.07 -1.52
CA ARG A 16 32.96 -8.88 -1.99
C ARG A 16 32.01 -7.74 -2.33
N ALA A 17 30.90 -8.03 -3.00
CA ALA A 17 29.91 -6.99 -3.31
C ALA A 17 29.27 -6.40 -2.05
N TYR A 18 29.00 -7.23 -1.04
CA TYR A 18 28.56 -6.78 0.27
C TYR A 18 29.59 -5.86 0.94
N ASP A 19 30.88 -6.20 0.89
CA ASP A 19 31.96 -5.38 1.47
C ASP A 19 32.13 -4.02 0.77
N MET A 20 31.71 -3.92 -0.49
CA MET A 20 31.78 -2.70 -1.30
C MET A 20 30.49 -1.86 -1.22
N LEU A 21 29.48 -2.28 -0.45
CA LEU A 21 28.25 -1.50 -0.29
C LEU A 21 28.54 -0.20 0.46
N ASN A 22 28.28 0.92 -0.21
CA ASN A 22 28.40 2.25 0.37
C ASN A 22 27.02 2.78 0.79
N CYS A 23 26.38 2.10 1.75
CA CYS A 23 25.11 2.53 2.35
C CYS A 23 25.29 2.99 3.80
N SER A 24 24.27 3.61 4.38
CA SER A 24 24.35 4.10 5.76
C SER A 24 24.56 2.96 6.75
N HIS A 25 25.25 3.25 7.85
CA HIS A 25 25.50 2.27 8.92
C HIS A 25 24.20 1.68 9.49
N ASP A 26 23.14 2.49 9.61
CA ASP A 26 21.83 2.02 10.06
C ASP A 26 21.19 1.06 9.07
N PHE A 27 21.26 1.35 7.77
CA PHE A 27 20.77 0.43 6.75
C PHE A 27 21.54 -0.89 6.79
N MET A 28 22.87 -0.82 6.92
CA MET A 28 23.72 -2.00 7.01
C MET A 28 23.31 -2.88 8.20
N ARG A 29 23.20 -2.28 9.39
CA ARG A 29 22.86 -2.99 10.64
C ARG A 29 21.47 -3.63 10.61
N LEU A 30 20.48 -2.97 10.01
CA LEU A 30 19.10 -3.48 9.96
C LEU A 30 18.90 -4.57 8.91
N ASN A 31 19.68 -4.54 7.83
CA ASN A 31 19.43 -5.39 6.67
C ASN A 31 20.45 -6.51 6.49
N PHE A 32 21.58 -6.49 7.20
CA PHE A 32 22.63 -7.50 7.08
C PHE A 32 23.13 -7.97 8.45
N GLN A 33 23.20 -9.29 8.62
CA GLN A 33 23.71 -9.94 9.82
C GLN A 33 24.91 -10.85 9.45
N PRO A 34 26.13 -10.52 9.90
CA PRO A 34 27.28 -11.40 9.77
C PRO A 34 27.03 -12.74 10.47
N HIS A 35 27.47 -13.83 9.84
CA HIS A 35 27.32 -15.18 10.38
C HIS A 35 28.42 -16.08 9.81
N GLU A 36 28.62 -17.25 10.38
CA GLU A 36 29.60 -18.23 9.90
C GLU A 36 28.96 -19.60 9.71
N TYR A 37 29.56 -20.45 8.89
CA TYR A 37 29.17 -21.85 8.74
C TYR A 37 30.40 -22.71 8.53
N VAL A 38 30.30 -23.99 8.90
CA VAL A 38 31.35 -24.97 8.61
C VAL A 38 31.07 -25.58 7.23
N ASP A 39 32.06 -25.54 6.35
CA ASP A 39 31.95 -26.15 5.03
C ASP A 39 32.13 -27.67 5.07
N GLY A 40 31.89 -28.36 3.95
CA GLY A 40 32.04 -29.82 3.86
C GLY A 40 33.46 -30.33 4.06
N ARG A 41 34.45 -29.45 4.24
CA ARG A 41 35.85 -29.77 4.53
C ARG A 41 36.22 -29.44 5.98
N GLY A 42 35.26 -29.02 6.80
CA GLY A 42 35.48 -28.65 8.20
C GLY A 42 36.01 -27.23 8.40
N ASN A 43 36.12 -26.41 7.36
CA ASN A 43 36.61 -25.03 7.52
C ASN A 43 35.47 -24.08 7.87
N ILE A 44 35.76 -23.11 8.73
CA ILE A 44 34.84 -22.02 9.03
C ILE A 44 34.84 -21.04 7.86
N GLN A 45 33.65 -20.77 7.32
CA GLN A 45 33.42 -19.86 6.21
C GLN A 45 32.48 -18.74 6.65
N ARG A 46 32.86 -17.51 6.32
CA ARG A 46 32.01 -16.32 6.46
C ARG A 46 30.75 -16.45 5.59
N MET A 47 29.62 -15.99 6.13
CA MET A 47 28.37 -15.78 5.42
C MET A 47 27.65 -14.53 5.94
N VAL A 48 26.66 -14.04 5.20
CA VAL A 48 25.85 -12.90 5.62
C VAL A 48 24.39 -13.27 5.41
N LYS A 49 23.59 -13.22 6.48
CA LYS A 49 22.13 -13.25 6.38
C LYS A 49 21.65 -11.84 6.05
N MET A 50 20.61 -11.72 5.23
CA MET A 50 20.10 -10.42 4.83
C MET A 50 18.57 -10.42 4.69
N THR A 51 17.97 -9.26 4.87
CA THR A 51 16.55 -9.02 4.61
C THR A 51 16.27 -8.93 3.11
N LYS A 52 14.99 -8.81 2.74
CA LYS A 52 14.60 -8.50 1.36
C LYS A 52 15.22 -7.18 0.88
N ASP A 53 15.27 -6.16 1.73
CA ASP A 53 15.78 -4.84 1.35
C ASP A 53 17.31 -4.86 1.19
N GLY A 54 18.02 -5.58 2.06
CA GLY A 54 19.45 -5.84 1.89
C GLY A 54 19.75 -6.61 0.60
N PHE A 55 18.90 -7.59 0.26
CA PHE A 55 18.99 -8.31 -1.00
C PHE A 55 18.79 -7.38 -2.22
N VAL A 56 17.74 -6.56 -2.22
CA VAL A 56 17.47 -5.60 -3.30
C VAL A 56 18.64 -4.63 -3.45
N MET A 57 19.14 -4.06 -2.35
CA MET A 57 20.31 -3.18 -2.34
C MET A 57 21.51 -3.82 -3.04
N LEU A 58 21.80 -5.08 -2.72
CA LEU A 58 22.92 -5.82 -3.31
C LEU A 58 22.72 -6.08 -4.81
N VAL A 59 21.52 -6.51 -5.20
CA VAL A 59 21.20 -6.81 -6.61
C VAL A 59 21.20 -5.55 -7.48
N MET A 60 20.85 -4.39 -6.94
CA MET A 60 20.91 -3.13 -7.68
C MET A 60 22.34 -2.81 -8.16
N GLY A 61 23.37 -3.21 -7.40
CA GLY A 61 24.78 -3.10 -7.80
C GLY A 61 25.27 -4.22 -8.75
N PHE A 62 24.47 -5.26 -9.01
CA PHE A 62 24.86 -6.35 -9.89
C PHE A 62 24.63 -6.04 -11.36
N THR A 63 25.45 -6.67 -12.21
CA THR A 63 25.33 -6.71 -13.66
C THR A 63 25.04 -8.14 -14.16
N GLY A 64 24.56 -8.24 -15.41
CA GLY A 64 24.21 -9.48 -16.10
C GLY A 64 22.70 -9.63 -16.33
N GLU A 65 22.32 -10.53 -17.24
CA GLU A 65 20.93 -10.73 -17.69
C GLU A 65 19.95 -11.01 -16.54
N ALA A 66 20.27 -11.94 -15.65
CA ALA A 66 19.42 -12.24 -14.49
C ALA A 66 19.26 -11.03 -13.54
N ALA A 67 20.30 -10.20 -13.40
CA ALA A 67 20.21 -8.97 -12.61
C ALA A 67 19.33 -7.92 -13.32
N MET A 68 19.42 -7.79 -14.64
CA MET A 68 18.56 -6.88 -15.41
C MET A 68 17.09 -7.30 -15.36
N ALA A 69 16.81 -8.59 -15.57
CA ALA A 69 15.45 -9.13 -15.46
C ALA A 69 14.84 -8.87 -14.08
N PHE A 70 15.63 -9.03 -13.00
CA PHE A 70 15.17 -8.69 -11.66
C PHE A 70 14.86 -7.19 -11.50
N LYS A 71 15.74 -6.31 -12.01
CA LYS A 71 15.56 -4.85 -11.93
C LYS A 71 14.30 -4.41 -12.68
N GLU A 72 14.08 -4.93 -13.89
CA GLU A 72 12.88 -4.65 -14.69
C GLU A 72 11.62 -5.10 -13.96
N ALA A 73 11.61 -6.33 -13.42
CA ALA A 73 10.47 -6.83 -12.65
C ALA A 73 10.20 -5.99 -11.38
N TYR A 74 11.26 -5.54 -10.70
CA TYR A 74 11.14 -4.68 -9.53
C TYR A 74 10.56 -3.31 -9.90
N ILE A 75 11.02 -2.70 -11.00
CA ILE A 75 10.49 -1.43 -11.53
C ILE A 75 9.02 -1.58 -11.94
N ALA A 76 8.66 -2.66 -12.63
CA ALA A 76 7.28 -2.92 -13.03
C ALA A 76 6.35 -3.04 -11.82
N ALA A 77 6.77 -3.77 -10.78
CA ALA A 77 6.01 -3.90 -9.53
C ALA A 77 5.86 -2.55 -8.81
N PHE A 78 6.91 -1.73 -8.77
CA PHE A 78 6.85 -0.38 -8.20
C PHE A 78 5.86 0.51 -8.96
N ASN A 79 5.92 0.51 -10.28
CA ASN A 79 5.00 1.31 -11.12
C ASN A 79 3.54 0.85 -10.96
N ALA A 80 3.29 -0.46 -10.87
CA ALA A 80 1.96 -0.99 -10.59
C ALA A 80 1.43 -0.52 -9.22
N MET A 81 2.29 -0.53 -8.19
CA MET A 81 1.94 -0.02 -6.87
C MET A 81 1.67 1.49 -6.89
N ALA A 82 2.49 2.27 -7.59
CA ALA A 82 2.29 3.71 -7.74
C ALA A 82 0.96 4.03 -8.44
N ALA A 83 0.63 3.30 -9.51
CA ALA A 83 -0.64 3.44 -10.23
C ALA A 83 -1.84 3.08 -9.35
N TYR A 84 -1.74 2.00 -8.56
CA TYR A 84 -2.78 1.61 -7.62
C TYR A 84 -3.05 2.71 -6.58
N ILE A 85 -2.00 3.27 -5.97
CA ILE A 85 -2.13 4.35 -4.99
C ILE A 85 -2.75 5.61 -5.62
N ALA A 86 -2.34 5.97 -6.84
CA ALA A 86 -2.88 7.13 -7.54
C ALA A 86 -4.39 6.97 -7.85
N LEU A 87 -4.82 5.78 -8.26
CA LEU A 87 -6.23 5.49 -8.52
C LEU A 87 -7.08 5.55 -7.24
N ASP A 88 -6.56 5.04 -6.12
CA ASP A 88 -7.24 5.08 -4.83
C ASP A 88 -7.46 6.53 -4.36
N GLN A 89 -6.44 7.38 -4.46
CA GLN A 89 -6.54 8.81 -4.12
C GLN A 89 -7.59 9.54 -4.97
N GLN A 90 -7.65 9.24 -6.27
CA GLN A 90 -8.64 9.85 -7.17
C GLN A 90 -10.07 9.36 -6.87
N THR A 91 -10.21 8.09 -6.51
CA THR A 91 -11.50 7.49 -6.11
C THR A 91 -12.01 8.09 -4.81
N LEU A 92 -11.13 8.35 -3.84
CA LEU A 92 -11.47 8.98 -2.56
C LEU A 92 -12.01 10.41 -2.78
N LEU A 93 -11.34 11.20 -3.60
CA LEU A 93 -11.76 12.58 -3.92
C LEU A 93 -13.11 12.62 -4.64
N LEU A 94 -13.35 11.73 -5.60
CA LEU A 94 -14.64 11.61 -6.28
C LEU A 94 -15.77 11.24 -5.30
N ARG A 95 -15.53 10.31 -4.37
CA ARG A 95 -16.51 9.93 -3.33
C ARG A 95 -16.79 11.09 -2.37
N MET A 96 -15.77 11.85 -1.99
CA MET A 96 -15.93 13.05 -1.16
C MET A 96 -16.75 14.13 -1.86
N HIS A 97 -16.52 14.40 -3.15
CA HIS A 97 -17.31 15.39 -3.90
C HIS A 97 -18.77 14.95 -4.10
N ALA A 98 -19.02 13.67 -4.41
CA ALA A 98 -20.37 13.13 -4.57
C ALA A 98 -21.21 13.22 -3.27
N GLN A 99 -20.59 13.00 -2.11
CA GLN A 99 -21.26 13.09 -0.80
C GLN A 99 -21.70 14.52 -0.45
N HIS A 100 -21.01 15.55 -0.94
CA HIS A 100 -21.40 16.95 -0.72
C HIS A 100 -22.47 17.43 -1.72
N ALA A 101 -22.47 16.91 -2.95
CA ALA A 101 -23.48 17.24 -3.96
C ALA A 101 -24.89 16.74 -3.61
N GLY A 102 -25.00 15.60 -2.91
CA GLY A 102 -26.29 15.02 -2.47
C GLY A 102 -27.02 15.77 -1.35
N ARG A 103 -26.39 16.76 -0.69
CA ARG A 103 -27.01 17.51 0.43
C ARG A 103 -27.87 18.72 0.00
N LYS A 104 -27.93 19.08 -1.29
CA LYS A 104 -28.55 20.34 -1.76
C LYS A 104 -29.95 20.22 -2.40
N HIS A 105 -30.63 19.07 -2.31
CA HIS A 105 -32.03 18.93 -2.73
C HIS A 105 -32.90 18.29 -1.65
N GLY A 106 -33.10 19.05 -0.56
CA GLY A 106 -34.20 18.86 0.40
C GLY A 106 -35.02 20.16 0.48
N GLY A 107 -35.34 20.74 -0.68
CA GLY A 107 -36.14 21.97 -0.79
C GLY A 107 -37.63 21.67 -0.64
N HIS A 108 -38.21 22.24 0.41
CA HIS A 108 -39.59 22.69 0.55
C HIS A 108 -40.69 21.82 -0.11
N ARG A 109 -41.33 20.96 0.70
CA ARG A 109 -42.62 20.38 0.34
C ARG A 109 -43.68 21.48 0.36
N ASP A 110 -44.17 21.85 -0.81
CA ASP A 110 -45.41 22.61 -0.98
C ASP A 110 -46.54 21.93 -0.18
N ARG A 111 -47.07 22.63 0.82
CA ARG A 111 -48.33 22.23 1.45
C ARG A 111 -49.47 22.59 0.49
N PRO A 112 -50.44 21.69 0.23
CA PRO A 112 -51.65 22.10 -0.47
C PRO A 112 -52.44 23.09 0.40
N ALA A 113 -52.94 24.15 -0.23
CA ALA A 113 -53.77 25.17 0.39
C ALA A 113 -55.10 24.56 0.87
N VAL A 114 -55.42 24.79 2.15
CA VAL A 114 -56.72 24.47 2.76
C VAL A 114 -57.69 25.62 2.44
N PRO A 115 -58.89 25.37 1.89
CA PRO A 115 -59.86 26.43 1.66
C PRO A 115 -60.53 26.86 2.98
N PRO A 116 -61.06 28.09 3.07
CA PRO A 116 -61.66 28.60 4.30
C PRO A 116 -63.08 28.05 4.43
N ASP A 117 -63.34 27.20 5.41
CA ASP A 117 -64.72 26.79 5.70
C ASP A 117 -65.37 27.76 6.68
N GLY A 118 -66.41 28.42 6.17
CA GLY A 118 -67.21 29.41 6.88
C GLY A 118 -68.04 28.76 7.97
N GLY A 119 -68.09 29.40 9.13
CA GLY A 119 -68.88 28.93 10.24
C GLY A 119 -70.39 28.92 9.94
N GLN A 120 -71.08 27.90 10.45
CA GLN A 120 -72.47 28.02 10.86
C GLN A 120 -72.70 27.37 12.22
N LYS A 121 -73.28 28.18 13.11
CA LYS A 121 -73.82 27.83 14.42
C LYS A 121 -75.02 26.89 14.28
N GLY A 122 -75.14 25.91 15.17
CA GLY A 122 -76.36 25.15 15.39
C GLY A 122 -76.36 24.49 16.77
N ARG A 123 -77.26 24.93 17.64
CA ARG A 123 -77.35 24.62 19.07
C ARG A 123 -78.58 23.75 19.30
N GLN A 124 -78.46 22.63 20.03
CA GLN A 124 -79.51 21.96 20.85
C GLN A 124 -78.85 20.73 21.52
N ARG A 125 -78.55 20.71 22.83
CA ARG A 125 -79.40 20.42 24.02
C ARG A 125 -80.26 19.15 23.90
N THR A 126 -79.91 18.12 24.70
CA THR A 126 -80.72 17.30 25.66
C THR A 126 -79.86 16.08 26.08
N SER A 127 -79.46 15.86 27.35
CA SER A 127 -80.21 15.42 28.55
C SER A 127 -80.36 13.89 28.68
N PHE A 128 -79.68 13.35 29.71
CA PHE A 128 -80.02 12.20 30.58
C PHE A 128 -79.94 10.75 30.07
N GLY A 129 -79.37 9.89 30.92
CA GLY A 129 -79.37 8.42 30.85
C GLY A 129 -78.16 7.81 31.53
#